data_AF-A0AAU8A6I5-F1
#
_entry.id   AF-A0AAU8A6I5-F1
#
_cell.length_a   1.000
_cell.length_b   1.000
_cell.length_c   1.000
_cell.angle_alpha   90.00
_cell.angle_beta   90.00
_cell.angle_gamma   90.00
#
_symmetry.space_group_name_H-M   'P 1'
#
loop_
_entity.id
_entity.type
_entity.pdbx_description
1 polymer ?
#
loop_
_entity_poly.entity_id
_entity_poly.type
_entity_poly.pdbx_seq_one_letter_code
_entity_poly.pdbx_strand_id
1 'polypeptide(L)' 'MGTDLKIRLLKLGKAQTDLLHELHRRGFPNLVYALLNDYVNGKRKGAQMEAVLKETEVILRDWEKNENQIA' A
#
# COMPACT_ATOMS: atom_id res chain seq x y z
N MET A 1 4.12 7.77 -8.15
CA MET A 1 3.66 6.96 -7.01
C MET A 1 2.57 5.99 -7.41
N GLY A 2 1.38 6.42 -7.87
CA GLY A 2 0.28 5.48 -8.17
C GLY A 2 0.53 4.40 -9.22
N THR A 3 1.18 4.74 -10.33
CA THR A 3 1.58 3.75 -11.36
C THR A 3 2.63 2.77 -10.84
N ASP A 4 3.57 3.26 -10.03
CA ASP A 4 4.65 2.46 -9.44
C ASP A 4 4.10 1.44 -8.43
N LEU A 5 3.19 1.86 -7.55
CA LEU A 5 2.52 0.96 -6.60
C LEU A 5 1.84 -0.22 -7.32
N LYS A 6 1.08 0.06 -8.38
CA LYS A 6 0.36 -0.97 -9.13
C LYS A 6 1.31 -1.98 -9.77
N ILE A 7 2.44 -1.51 -10.30
CA ILE A 7 3.45 -2.40 -10.88
C ILE A 7 4.08 -3.28 -9.80
N ARG A 8 4.40 -2.73 -8.64
CA ARG A 8 4.98 -3.50 -7.51
C ARG A 8 4.01 -4.55 -6.99
N LEU A 9 2.75 -4.18 -6.76
CA LEU A 9 1.70 -5.11 -6.37
C LEU A 9 1.52 -6.24 -7.38
N LEU A 10 1.52 -5.92 -8.68
CA LEU A 10 1.42 -6.93 -9.75
C LEU A 10 2.58 -7.91 -9.72
N LYS A 11 3.82 -7.43 -9.53
CA LYS A 11 5.01 -8.29 -9.41
C LYS A 11 4.93 -9.26 -8.23
N LEU A 12 4.35 -8.80 -7.11
CA LEU A 12 4.15 -9.58 -5.88
C LEU A 12 2.89 -10.49 -5.93
N GLY A 13 2.15 -10.50 -7.04
CA GLY A 13 0.86 -11.20 -7.12
C GLY A 13 -0.20 -10.70 -6.13
N LYS A 14 -0.11 -9.43 -5.70
CA LYS A 14 -1.02 -8.80 -4.74
C LYS A 14 -2.00 -7.84 -5.41
N ALA A 15 -3.19 -7.75 -4.85
CA ALA A 15 -4.17 -6.73 -5.19
C ALA A 15 -4.06 -5.51 -4.26
N GLN A 16 -4.59 -4.36 -4.70
CA GLN A 16 -4.67 -3.17 -3.84
C GLN A 16 -5.61 -3.38 -2.64
N THR A 17 -6.52 -4.34 -2.70
CA THR A 17 -7.33 -4.81 -1.56
C THR A 17 -6.50 -5.54 -0.51
N ASP A 18 -5.47 -6.29 -0.91
CA ASP A 18 -4.56 -6.95 0.05
C ASP A 18 -3.75 -5.91 0.82
N LEU A 19 -3.29 -4.88 0.11
CA LEU A 19 -2.63 -3.72 0.74
C LEU A 19 -3.58 -3.02 1.73
N LEU A 20 -4.85 -2.84 1.35
CA LEU A 20 -5.85 -2.23 2.22
C LEU A 20 -6.06 -3.06 3.50
N HIS A 21 -6.19 -4.38 3.38
CA HIS A 21 -6.33 -5.28 4.53
C HIS A 21 -5.11 -5.22 5.46
N GLU A 22 -3.89 -5.17 4.91
CA GLU A 22 -2.69 -5.05 5.73
C GLU A 22 -2.60 -3.69 6.42
N LEU A 23 -2.96 -2.60 5.73
CA LEU A 23 -3.06 -1.27 6.34
C LEU A 23 -4.08 -1.24 7.49
N HIS A 24 -5.19 -1.97 7.38
CA HIS A 24 -6.15 -2.11 8.49
C HIS A 24 -5.51 -2.78 9.70
N ARG A 25 -4.77 -3.88 9.47
CA ARG A 25 -4.04 -4.60 10.53
C ARG A 25 -2.96 -3.74 11.20
N ARG A 26 -2.40 -2.76 10.46
CA ARG A 26 -1.32 -1.88 10.93
C ARG A 26 -1.79 -0.53 11.49
N GLY A 27 -3.09 -0.39 11.78
CA GLY A 27 -3.61 0.76 12.53
C GLY A 27 -4.37 1.79 11.69
N PHE A 28 -4.77 1.46 10.46
CA PHE A 28 -5.65 2.29 9.63
C PHE A 28 -7.05 1.66 9.43
N PRO A 29 -7.78 1.26 10.49
CA PRO A 29 -9.00 0.43 10.37
C PRO A 29 -10.14 1.11 9.58
N ASN A 30 -10.17 2.44 9.54
CA ASN A 30 -11.21 3.21 8.85
C ASN A 30 -10.80 3.65 7.43
N LEU A 31 -9.64 3.20 6.94
CA LEU A 31 -9.21 3.51 5.58
C LEU A 31 -10.10 2.76 4.59
N VAL A 32 -10.70 3.47 3.65
CA VAL A 32 -11.51 2.85 2.58
C VAL A 32 -10.76 2.83 1.27
N TYR A 33 -11.12 1.92 0.36
CA TYR A 33 -10.45 1.76 -0.93
C TYR A 33 -10.37 3.05 -1.74
N ALA A 34 -11.47 3.81 -1.84
CA ALA A 34 -11.51 5.07 -2.57
C ALA A 34 -10.50 6.09 -2.00
N LEU A 35 -10.40 6.15 -0.68
CA LEU A 35 -9.48 7.05 0.02
C LEU A 35 -8.02 6.63 -0.16
N LEU A 36 -7.73 5.33 -0.07
CA LEU A 36 -6.40 4.80 -0.39
C LEU A 36 -6.02 5.14 -1.85
N ASN A 37 -6.95 4.95 -2.78
CA ASN A 37 -6.72 5.29 -4.18
C ASN A 37 -6.45 6.80 -4.37
N ASP A 38 -7.16 7.67 -3.67
CA ASP A 38 -6.90 9.11 -3.72
C ASP A 38 -5.52 9.49 -3.16
N TYR A 39 -5.09 8.87 -2.06
CA TYR A 39 -3.75 9.08 -1.50
C TYR A 39 -2.65 8.63 -2.45
N VAL A 40 -2.78 7.43 -3.00
CA VAL A 40 -1.81 6.82 -3.94
C VAL A 40 -1.65 7.66 -5.22
N ASN A 41 -2.74 8.29 -5.68
CA ASN A 41 -2.73 9.16 -6.86
C ASN A 41 -2.48 10.65 -6.51
N GLY A 42 -2.24 10.99 -5.24
CA GLY A 42 -1.97 12.36 -4.81
C GLY A 42 -3.17 13.32 -4.92
N LYS A 43 -4.39 12.79 -5.08
CA LYS A 43 -5.63 13.57 -5.20
C LYS A 43 -6.08 14.18 -3.87
N ARG A 44 -5.66 13.59 -2.76
CA ARG A 44 -5.94 14.08 -1.40
C ARG A 44 -4.66 14.13 -0.59
N LYS A 45 -4.41 15.25 0.10
CA LYS A 45 -3.21 15.52 0.90
C LYS A 45 -3.55 15.68 2.38
N GLY A 46 -2.55 15.52 3.25
CA GLY A 46 -2.66 15.67 4.71
C GLY A 46 -1.83 14.64 5.48
N ALA A 47 -1.72 14.80 6.79
CA ALA A 47 -0.89 13.95 7.65
C ALA A 47 -1.27 12.46 7.57
N GLN A 48 -2.57 12.14 7.45
CA GLN A 48 -3.01 10.74 7.28
C GLN A 48 -2.53 10.14 5.96
N MET A 49 -2.52 10.90 4.87
CA MET A 49 -2.00 10.45 3.59
C MET A 49 -0.51 10.09 3.74
N GLU A 50 0.29 10.96 4.35
CA GLU A 50 1.73 10.72 4.54
C GLU A 50 1.99 9.47 5.38
N ALA A 51 1.23 9.27 6.46
CA ALA A 51 1.30 8.08 7.29
C ALA A 51 0.94 6.81 6.50
N VAL A 52 -0.14 6.83 5.72
CA VAL A 52 -0.57 5.69 4.89
C VAL A 52 0.45 5.37 3.81
N LEU A 53 1.02 6.37 3.12
CA LEU A 53 2.03 6.15 2.09
C LEU A 53 3.34 5.61 2.69
N LYS A 54 3.74 6.11 3.86
CA LYS A 54 4.90 5.57 4.58
C LYS A 54 4.69 4.10 4.96
N GLU A 55 3.53 3.76 5.52
CA GLU A 55 3.25 2.37 5.89
C GLU A 55 3.12 1.46 4.67
N THR A 56 2.55 1.98 3.57
CA THR A 56 2.49 1.27 2.28
C THR A 56 3.90 0.87 1.82
N GLU A 57 4.87 1.77 1.90
CA GLU A 57 6.26 1.46 1.54
C GLU A 57 6.89 0.40 2.45
N VAL A 58 6.57 0.39 3.74
CA VAL A 58 7.03 -0.66 4.67
C VAL A 58 6.45 -2.02 4.27
N ILE A 59 5.12 -2.09 4.05
CA ILE A 59 4.43 -3.31 3.65
C ILE A 59 5.01 -3.89 2.36
N LEU A 60 5.20 -3.05 1.34
CA LEU A 60 5.75 -3.50 0.06
C LEU A 60 7.16 -4.06 0.23
N ARG A 61 8.02 -3.39 1.01
CA ARG A 61 9.38 -3.88 1.30
C ARG A 61 9.36 -5.21 2.05
N ASP A 62 8.45 -5.40 2.98
CA ASP A 62 8.31 -6.65 3.72
C ASP A 62 7.89 -7.79 2.78
N TRP A 63 6.93 -7.54 1.89
CA TRP A 63 6.50 -8.51 0.88
C TRP A 63 7.61 -8.83 -0.14
N GLU A 64 8.30 -7.81 -0.65
CA GLU A 64 9.43 -7.96 -1.58
C GLU A 64 10.58 -8.78 -0.97
N LYS A 65 10.88 -8.58 0.31
CA LYS A 65 11.87 -9.40 1.04
C LYS A 65 11.45 -10.85 1.16
N ASN A 66 10.17 -11.11 1.42
CA ASN A 66 9.66 -12.46 1.59
C ASN A 66 9.62 -13.24 0.26
N GLU A 67 9.29 -12.59 -0.86
CA GLU A 67 9.39 -13.25 -2.18
C GLU A 67 10.83 -13.57 -2.58
N ASN A 68 11.77 -12.66 -2.32
CA ASN A 68 13.19 -12.89 -2.62
C ASN A 68 13.87 -13.98 -1.77
N GLN A 69 13.18 -14.53 -0.77
CA GLN A 69 13.67 -15.67 0.02
C GLN A 69 13.12 -17.01 -0.49
N ILE A 70 12.15 -16.99 -1.41
CA ILE A 70 11.48 -18.19 -1.95
C ILE A 70 11.84 -18.42 -3.43
N ALA A 71 12.41 -17.42 -4.12
CA ALA A 71 12.99 -17.53 -5.46
C ALA A 71 14.47 -17.95 -5.43
#